data_AF-A0A929DWJ3-F1
#
_entry.id   AF-A0A929DWJ3-F1
#
_cell.length_a   1.000
_cell.length_b   1.000
_cell.length_c   1.000
_cell.angle_alpha   90.00
_cell.angle_beta   90.00
_cell.angle_gamma   90.00
#
_symmetry.space_group_name_H-M   'P 1'
#
loop_
_entity.id
_entity.type
_entity.pdbx_description
1 polymer ?
#
loop_
_entity_poly.entity_id
_entity_poly.type
_entity_poly.pdbx_seq_one_letter_code
_entity_poly.pdbx_strand_id
1 'polypeptide(L)'
;IRYRMQRNFGGTGTGLVQAIPLYSGSLSYRQEEAGEWLRYTYFGKRDSTIMHKSYGIMGAFASVPTPEDDSWPMLYYRFNTSRRSGQVRRIRVFLHSYVEGASLAFRANDDFSDTLRGLPDGFSVAEFRHFEELLELRINFNLPEGGRIYGISFESEGGVQVDNIAMRGGSGLIFTSMSRGTQEAMLDNLSPGLILLQYGGNVVPYMSSSYYRRAFKRQLKFFKEVCPGIPVIVIGPSDMAIREEGEFITYPGLEGIRDALRDAALESGFGFWDLYDAMGGHNSMASFVQADPPLATPDYVHFTNLGVNLVAEMFYNALMLEYKEFISQNANR
;
A
#
# COMPACT_ATOMS: atom_id res chain seq x y z
N ILE A 1 0.56 -11.47 6.09
CA ILE A 1 1.78 -11.21 5.26
C ILE A 1 2.86 -10.48 6.06
N ARG A 2 2.77 -9.17 6.34
CA ARG A 2 3.83 -8.39 7.04
C ARG A 2 4.43 -9.10 8.24
N TYR A 3 3.60 -9.47 9.21
CA TYR A 3 4.05 -10.16 10.42
C TYR A 3 4.84 -11.45 10.12
N ARG A 4 4.39 -12.26 9.16
CA ARG A 4 5.04 -13.52 8.80
C ARG A 4 6.38 -13.29 8.12
N MET A 5 6.42 -12.36 7.17
CA MET A 5 7.66 -11.98 6.46
C MET A 5 8.70 -11.42 7.44
N GLN A 6 8.30 -10.46 8.28
CA GLN A 6 9.18 -9.86 9.28
C GLN A 6 9.65 -10.86 10.34
N ARG A 7 8.80 -11.79 10.73
CA ARG A 7 9.19 -12.86 11.67
C ARG A 7 10.22 -13.80 11.06
N ASN A 8 10.15 -14.07 9.76
CA ASN A 8 11.02 -15.05 9.11
C ASN A 8 12.34 -14.45 8.58
N PHE A 9 12.30 -13.20 8.11
CA PHE A 9 13.43 -12.52 7.46
C PHE A 9 13.97 -11.33 8.27
N GLY A 10 13.46 -11.13 9.49
CA GLY A 10 13.70 -9.92 10.26
C GLY A 10 12.99 -8.71 9.68
N GLY A 11 13.20 -7.55 10.30
CA GLY A 11 12.55 -6.30 9.95
C GLY A 11 11.36 -5.98 10.82
N THR A 12 11.09 -4.68 10.95
CA THR A 12 10.08 -4.12 11.86
C THR A 12 9.50 -2.84 11.27
N GLY A 13 8.69 -2.12 12.05
CA GLY A 13 7.98 -0.94 11.58
C GLY A 13 6.78 -1.29 10.70
N THR A 14 6.13 -0.24 10.20
CA THR A 14 4.83 -0.35 9.52
C THR A 14 4.92 -0.12 8.01
N GLY A 15 6.09 0.29 7.52
CA GLY A 15 6.31 0.70 6.14
C GLY A 15 5.70 2.07 5.85
N LEU A 16 5.44 2.32 4.57
CA LEU A 16 4.81 3.51 4.04
C LEU A 16 3.34 3.61 4.44
N VAL A 17 2.97 4.75 5.01
CA VAL A 17 1.62 5.13 5.42
C VAL A 17 1.28 6.53 4.91
N GLN A 18 -0.01 6.86 4.86
CA GLN A 18 -0.44 8.20 4.49
C GLN A 18 -0.30 9.15 5.69
N ALA A 19 0.05 10.40 5.42
CA ALA A 19 0.06 11.45 6.43
C ALA A 19 -1.31 11.64 7.08
N ILE A 20 -2.38 11.69 6.27
CA ILE A 20 -3.77 11.68 6.75
C ILE A 20 -4.45 10.40 6.26
N PRO A 21 -4.75 9.42 7.15
CA PRO A 21 -5.21 8.11 6.75
C PRO A 21 -6.62 8.15 6.13
N LEU A 22 -6.81 7.50 4.98
CA LEU A 22 -8.13 7.33 4.34
C LEU A 22 -9.09 6.43 5.13
N TYR A 23 -8.54 5.50 5.89
CA TYR A 23 -9.28 4.48 6.63
C TYR A 23 -8.88 4.58 8.11
N SER A 24 -9.86 4.52 8.99
CA SER A 24 -9.63 4.60 10.42
C SER A 24 -8.92 3.35 10.95
N GLY A 25 -8.10 3.54 11.98
CA GLY A 25 -7.53 2.46 12.79
C GLY A 25 -6.27 1.82 12.21
N SER A 26 -5.11 2.27 12.69
CA SER A 26 -3.88 1.50 12.61
C SER A 26 -3.75 0.63 13.86
N LEU A 27 -3.45 -0.65 13.70
CA LEU A 27 -3.13 -1.55 14.82
C LEU A 27 -1.74 -1.25 15.42
N SER A 28 -0.95 -0.44 14.70
CA SER A 28 0.47 -0.22 14.97
C SER A 28 0.72 1.08 15.73
N TYR A 29 -0.18 2.07 15.60
CA TYR A 29 -0.08 3.36 16.27
C TYR A 29 -1.45 4.04 16.32
N ARG A 30 -1.61 4.99 17.24
CA ARG A 30 -2.64 6.04 17.16
C ARG A 30 -2.02 7.29 16.57
N GLN A 31 -2.78 8.02 15.77
CA GLN A 31 -2.36 9.25 15.13
C GLN A 31 -3.31 10.38 15.53
N GLU A 32 -2.75 11.55 15.77
CA GLU A 32 -3.44 12.82 15.95
C GLU A 32 -2.77 13.87 15.05
N GLU A 33 -3.50 14.90 14.66
CA GLU A 33 -3.02 15.99 13.81
C GLU A 33 -3.39 17.36 14.38
N ALA A 34 -2.57 18.36 14.09
CA ALA A 34 -2.88 19.77 14.34
C ALA A 34 -2.56 20.62 13.09
N GLY A 35 -3.25 21.76 12.96
CA GLY A 35 -3.24 22.59 11.77
C GLY A 35 -4.21 22.10 10.69
N GLU A 36 -4.24 22.81 9.56
CA GLU A 36 -5.10 22.45 8.44
C GLU A 36 -4.45 21.39 7.55
N TRP A 37 -5.21 20.33 7.25
CA TRP A 37 -4.80 19.27 6.35
C TRP A 37 -5.93 18.92 5.39
N LEU A 38 -5.63 18.95 4.09
CA LEU A 38 -6.55 18.52 3.05
C LEU A 38 -6.04 17.23 2.44
N ARG A 39 -6.92 16.30 2.04
CA ARG A 39 -6.52 15.01 1.49
C ARG A 39 -7.15 14.77 0.14
N TYR A 40 -6.31 14.37 -0.82
CA TYR A 40 -6.73 14.13 -2.20
C TYR A 40 -6.31 12.74 -2.68
N THR A 41 -7.20 12.07 -3.41
CA THR A 41 -6.95 10.75 -4.01
C THR A 41 -7.10 10.79 -5.54
N TYR A 42 -6.36 9.93 -6.23
CA TYR A 42 -6.50 9.71 -7.68
C TYR A 42 -7.45 8.55 -8.01
N PHE A 43 -7.98 7.88 -7.00
CA PHE A 43 -8.98 6.83 -7.08
C PHE A 43 -10.25 7.24 -6.31
N GLY A 44 -11.37 6.62 -6.65
CA GLY A 44 -12.69 7.05 -6.17
C GLY A 44 -13.14 8.36 -6.84
N LYS A 45 -13.80 9.23 -6.06
CA LYS A 45 -14.26 10.54 -6.56
C LYS A 45 -13.08 11.52 -6.54
N ARG A 46 -12.42 11.67 -7.69
CA ARG A 46 -11.30 12.61 -7.85
C ARG A 46 -11.78 14.06 -7.73
N ASP A 47 -11.03 14.85 -6.98
CA ASP A 47 -11.22 16.31 -6.92
C ASP A 47 -10.75 16.97 -8.22
N SER A 48 -11.66 17.68 -8.90
CA SER A 48 -11.39 18.35 -10.18
C SER A 48 -10.59 19.64 -10.04
N THR A 49 -10.46 20.19 -8.84
CA THR A 49 -9.63 21.39 -8.58
C THR A 49 -8.13 21.06 -8.65
N ILE A 50 -7.77 19.79 -8.44
CA ILE A 50 -6.38 19.32 -8.53
C ILE A 50 -6.03 19.00 -9.99
N MET A 51 -5.39 19.99 -10.64
CA MET A 51 -5.04 19.94 -12.06
C MET A 51 -3.80 19.09 -12.37
N HIS A 52 -2.85 19.00 -11.43
CA HIS A 52 -1.67 18.16 -11.59
C HIS A 52 -1.99 16.67 -11.38
N LYS A 53 -1.06 15.79 -11.78
CA LYS A 53 -1.20 14.32 -11.64
C LYS A 53 -0.24 13.69 -10.63
N SER A 54 0.48 14.50 -9.85
CA SER A 54 1.43 14.04 -8.83
C SER A 54 0.73 13.63 -7.54
N TYR A 55 0.44 12.33 -7.40
CA TYR A 55 -0.20 11.72 -6.22
C TYR A 55 0.68 10.66 -5.55
N GLY A 56 1.94 10.54 -5.98
CA GLY A 56 2.86 9.51 -5.49
C GLY A 56 2.40 8.08 -5.78
N ILE A 57 3.16 7.10 -5.29
CA ILE A 57 2.80 5.67 -5.44
C ILE A 57 1.56 5.30 -4.62
N MET A 58 1.26 6.06 -3.56
CA MET A 58 0.06 5.88 -2.75
C MET A 58 -1.25 6.23 -3.50
N GLY A 59 -1.15 6.90 -4.65
CA GLY A 59 -2.31 7.43 -5.38
C GLY A 59 -3.10 8.45 -4.57
N ALA A 60 -2.46 9.05 -3.57
CA ALA A 60 -3.04 10.00 -2.63
C ALA A 60 -1.94 10.91 -2.06
N PHE A 61 -2.30 12.13 -1.67
CA PHE A 61 -1.44 13.01 -0.89
C PHE A 61 -2.25 13.81 0.13
N ALA A 62 -1.59 14.23 1.19
CA ALA A 62 -2.10 15.25 2.10
C ALA A 62 -1.51 16.60 1.70
N SER A 63 -2.34 17.60 1.43
CA SER A 63 -1.92 18.98 1.23
C SER A 63 -1.84 19.67 2.58
N VAL A 64 -0.74 20.39 2.76
CA VAL A 64 -0.56 21.35 3.84
C VAL A 64 -0.71 22.73 3.21
N PRO A 65 -1.78 23.48 3.51
CA PRO A 65 -1.93 24.85 3.01
C PRO A 65 -0.84 25.78 3.56
N THR A 66 -0.74 26.98 2.98
CA THR A 66 0.04 28.06 3.58
C THR A 66 -0.50 28.35 4.98
N PRO A 67 0.34 28.35 6.04
CA PRO A 67 -0.11 28.66 7.39
C PRO A 67 -0.74 30.06 7.47
N GLU A 68 -1.92 30.16 8.08
CA GLU A 68 -2.56 31.47 8.34
C GLU A 68 -1.93 32.20 9.55
N ASP A 69 -1.25 31.46 10.42
CA ASP A 69 -0.54 31.93 11.61
C ASP A 69 0.87 31.33 11.71
N ASP A 70 1.60 31.64 12.79
CA ASP A 70 2.93 31.07 13.05
C ASP A 70 2.88 29.60 13.53
N SER A 71 1.71 28.93 13.50
CA SER A 71 1.59 27.54 13.93
C SER A 71 1.95 26.58 12.79
N TRP A 72 2.87 25.66 13.07
CA TRP A 72 3.25 24.65 12.10
C TRP A 72 2.28 23.47 12.16
N PRO A 73 1.71 23.05 11.01
CA PRO A 73 0.96 21.81 10.90
C PRO A 73 1.79 20.64 11.45
N MET A 74 1.14 19.73 12.15
CA MET A 74 1.82 18.73 12.96
C MET A 74 1.11 17.39 12.91
N LEU A 75 1.89 16.31 12.90
CA LEU A 75 1.41 14.94 13.09
C LEU A 75 2.03 14.35 14.35
N TYR A 76 1.18 13.77 15.20
CA TYR A 76 1.58 13.07 16.42
C TYR A 76 1.21 11.60 16.32
N TYR A 77 2.15 10.73 16.66
CA TYR A 77 1.99 9.29 16.67
C TYR A 77 2.29 8.74 18.05
N ARG A 78 1.44 7.84 18.53
CA ARG A 78 1.71 7.00 19.71
C ARG A 78 1.73 5.53 19.28
N PHE A 79 2.90 4.91 19.35
CA PHE A 79 3.12 3.56 18.83
C PHE A 79 2.63 2.48 19.79
N ASN A 80 2.16 1.37 19.21
CA ASN A 80 1.79 0.17 19.95
C ASN A 80 3.00 -0.76 20.11
N THR A 81 3.68 -0.66 21.24
CA THR A 81 4.91 -1.43 21.57
C THR A 81 4.65 -2.92 21.75
N SER A 82 3.43 -3.33 22.13
CA SER A 82 3.08 -4.76 22.28
C SER A 82 3.24 -5.60 21.00
N ARG A 83 3.34 -4.94 19.84
CA ARG A 83 3.47 -5.58 18.52
C ARG A 83 4.77 -5.27 17.79
N ARG A 84 5.81 -4.80 18.51
CA ARG A 84 7.09 -4.34 17.93
C ARG A 84 6.92 -3.20 16.91
N SER A 85 5.78 -2.51 16.93
CA SER A 85 5.49 -1.43 15.97
C SER A 85 6.35 -0.20 16.20
N GLY A 86 6.80 0.01 17.45
CA GLY A 86 7.73 1.07 17.84
C GLY A 86 9.20 0.76 17.53
N GLN A 87 9.52 -0.44 17.01
CA GLN A 87 10.88 -0.76 16.57
C GLN A 87 11.13 -0.11 15.20
N VAL A 88 11.25 1.22 15.20
CA VAL A 88 11.45 2.06 14.02
C VAL A 88 12.81 2.74 14.18
N ARG A 89 13.68 2.53 13.19
CA ARG A 89 15.03 3.10 13.15
C ARG A 89 15.18 4.23 12.15
N ARG A 90 14.35 4.24 11.12
CA ARG A 90 14.37 5.23 10.06
C ARG A 90 12.96 5.70 9.77
N ILE A 91 12.77 7.01 9.82
CA ILE A 91 11.54 7.69 9.47
C ILE A 91 11.83 8.49 8.21
N ARG A 92 11.03 8.29 7.16
CA ARG A 92 11.14 9.03 5.91
C ARG A 92 9.84 9.72 5.58
N VAL A 93 9.89 11.01 5.30
CA VAL A 93 8.74 11.79 4.84
C VAL A 93 8.95 12.11 3.37
N PHE A 94 8.07 11.61 2.52
CA PHE A 94 8.06 11.87 1.08
C PHE A 94 7.17 13.06 0.82
N LEU A 95 7.73 14.16 0.32
CA LEU A 95 6.99 15.41 0.21
C LEU A 95 7.35 16.22 -1.04
N HIS A 96 6.60 17.29 -1.24
CA HIS A 96 6.87 18.36 -2.18
C HIS A 96 6.71 19.70 -1.47
N SER A 97 7.78 20.49 -1.46
CA SER A 97 7.75 21.90 -1.05
C SER A 97 7.55 22.79 -2.28
N TYR A 98 6.99 23.98 -2.11
CA TYR A 98 6.89 25.00 -3.17
C TYR A 98 7.94 26.12 -3.03
N VAL A 99 8.86 25.97 -2.07
CA VAL A 99 9.89 26.96 -1.75
C VAL A 99 11.18 26.27 -1.30
N GLU A 100 12.33 26.91 -1.54
CA GLU A 100 13.59 26.53 -0.92
C GLU A 100 13.61 26.93 0.56
N GLY A 101 14.13 26.05 1.41
CA GLY A 101 14.28 26.33 2.85
C GLY A 101 13.12 25.84 3.71
N ALA A 102 12.17 25.09 3.16
CA ALA A 102 11.23 24.30 3.95
C ALA A 102 11.98 23.35 4.91
N SER A 103 11.40 23.00 6.06
CA SER A 103 12.05 22.12 7.04
C SER A 103 11.04 21.27 7.80
N LEU A 104 11.50 20.14 8.36
CA LEU A 104 10.71 19.28 9.23
C LEU A 104 11.40 19.06 10.57
N ALA A 105 10.72 19.39 11.66
CA ALA A 105 11.20 19.13 13.01
C ALA A 105 10.58 17.83 13.58
N PHE A 106 11.43 16.87 13.90
CA PHE A 106 11.10 15.59 14.50
C PHE A 106 11.36 15.62 16.01
N ARG A 107 10.40 15.16 16.79
CA ARG A 107 10.59 14.85 18.21
C ARG A 107 10.18 13.41 18.46
N ALA A 108 11.13 12.56 18.78
CA ALA A 108 10.95 11.13 19.01
C ALA A 108 11.23 10.83 20.47
N ASN A 109 10.21 10.42 21.24
CA ASN A 109 10.29 10.37 22.70
C ASN A 109 10.81 11.72 23.25
N ASP A 110 11.91 11.68 24.00
CA ASP A 110 12.59 12.86 24.54
C ASP A 110 13.66 13.45 23.59
N ASP A 111 13.98 12.76 22.49
CA ASP A 111 14.93 13.23 21.48
C ASP A 111 14.31 14.26 20.54
N PHE A 112 15.09 15.26 20.17
CA PHE A 112 14.71 16.29 19.20
C PHE A 112 15.73 16.37 18.06
N SER A 113 15.24 16.48 16.83
CA SER A 113 16.05 16.67 15.61
C SER A 113 15.27 17.46 14.58
N ASP A 114 15.94 18.26 13.76
CA ASP A 114 15.37 18.90 12.56
C ASP A 114 16.13 18.40 11.32
N THR A 115 15.53 18.60 10.15
CA THR A 115 16.24 18.59 8.87
C THR A 115 17.48 19.51 8.95
N LEU A 116 18.66 18.90 8.89
CA LEU A 116 19.96 19.59 9.04
C LEU A 116 20.23 20.64 7.93
N ARG A 117 19.56 20.51 6.79
CA ARG A 117 19.56 21.47 5.68
C ARG A 117 18.12 21.66 5.25
N GLY A 118 17.76 22.91 4.92
CA GLY A 118 16.47 23.21 4.32
C GLY A 118 16.22 22.34 3.08
N LEU A 119 14.98 21.92 2.92
CA LEU A 119 14.49 21.15 1.80
C LEU A 119 14.39 22.05 0.55
N PRO A 120 14.68 21.52 -0.64
CA PRO A 120 14.56 22.27 -1.88
C PRO A 120 13.09 22.48 -2.27
N ASP A 121 12.84 23.42 -3.18
CA ASP A 121 11.61 23.43 -3.97
C ASP A 121 11.49 22.12 -4.77
N GLY A 122 10.28 21.58 -4.86
CA GLY A 122 10.00 20.34 -5.55
C GLY A 122 9.94 19.11 -4.63
N PHE A 123 10.01 17.94 -5.25
CA PHE A 123 9.98 16.66 -4.53
C PHE A 123 11.25 16.47 -3.70
N SER A 124 11.09 16.05 -2.45
CA SER A 124 12.19 15.72 -1.56
C SER A 124 11.81 14.60 -0.57
N VAL A 125 12.82 14.00 0.05
CA VAL A 125 12.65 13.03 1.12
C VAL A 125 13.41 13.52 2.35
N ALA A 126 12.68 13.85 3.42
CA ALA A 126 13.27 14.13 4.71
C ALA A 126 13.46 12.83 5.48
N GLU A 127 14.66 12.61 6.02
CA GLU A 127 15.01 11.41 6.78
C GLU A 127 15.40 11.76 8.21
N PHE A 128 14.86 11.01 9.16
CA PHE A 128 15.25 11.05 10.55
C PHE A 128 15.56 9.63 11.03
N ARG A 129 16.65 9.48 11.79
CA ARG A 129 17.09 8.21 12.36
C ARG A 129 17.01 8.27 13.88
N HIS A 130 16.48 7.20 14.46
CA HIS A 130 16.34 7.04 15.90
C HIS A 130 16.79 5.63 16.29
N PHE A 131 17.41 5.47 17.45
CA PHE A 131 18.07 4.21 17.84
C PHE A 131 17.39 3.48 18.99
N GLU A 132 16.42 4.09 19.65
CA GLU A 132 15.66 3.48 20.73
C GLU A 132 14.29 2.98 20.23
N GLU A 133 13.51 2.35 21.12
CA GLU A 133 12.13 2.03 20.82
C GLU A 133 11.29 3.31 20.80
N LEU A 134 10.62 3.55 19.68
CA LEU A 134 9.79 4.73 19.48
C LEU A 134 8.44 4.53 20.18
N LEU A 135 8.20 5.29 21.24
CA LEU A 135 6.92 5.33 21.97
C LEU A 135 6.01 6.39 21.36
N GLU A 136 6.58 7.55 21.11
CA GLU A 136 5.89 8.68 20.50
C GLU A 136 6.75 9.42 19.49
N LEU A 137 6.09 9.98 18.49
CA LEU A 137 6.72 10.80 17.46
C LEU A 137 5.85 12.01 17.17
N ARG A 138 6.47 13.19 17.17
CA ARG A 138 5.89 14.41 16.63
C ARG A 138 6.68 14.84 15.41
N ILE A 139 6.00 15.19 14.33
CA ILE A 139 6.59 15.78 13.13
C ILE A 139 5.90 17.13 12.91
N ASN A 140 6.65 18.22 12.99
CA ASN A 140 6.16 19.56 12.67
C ASN A 140 6.64 19.94 11.27
N PHE A 141 5.76 20.54 10.48
CA PHE A 141 5.97 20.83 9.07
C PHE A 141 6.11 22.33 8.87
N ASN A 142 7.34 22.81 8.69
CA ASN A 142 7.61 24.18 8.29
C ASN A 142 7.61 24.26 6.76
N LEU A 143 6.42 24.53 6.20
CA LEU A 143 6.18 24.66 4.76
C LEU A 143 5.63 26.07 4.48
N PRO A 144 6.49 27.09 4.31
CA PRO A 144 6.07 28.49 4.27
C PRO A 144 5.08 28.83 3.15
N GLU A 145 5.17 28.15 2.01
CA GLU A 145 4.22 28.28 0.89
C GLU A 145 3.27 27.08 0.77
N GLY A 146 3.15 26.29 1.84
CA GLY A 146 2.46 25.01 1.84
C GLY A 146 3.25 23.92 1.12
N GLY A 147 2.63 22.76 0.99
CA GLY A 147 3.26 21.60 0.36
C GLY A 147 2.35 20.38 0.29
N ARG A 148 2.92 19.28 -0.20
CA ARG A 148 2.21 18.00 -0.34
C ARG A 148 3.01 16.89 0.32
N ILE A 149 2.37 16.08 1.15
CA ILE A 149 2.96 14.89 1.76
C ILE A 149 2.40 13.66 1.05
N TYR A 150 3.27 12.94 0.34
CA TYR A 150 2.92 11.74 -0.40
C TYR A 150 2.89 10.48 0.46
N GLY A 151 3.60 10.49 1.59
CA GLY A 151 3.59 9.40 2.56
C GLY A 151 4.70 9.55 3.59
N ILE A 152 4.57 8.78 4.67
CA ILE A 152 5.54 8.69 5.76
C ILE A 152 5.88 7.22 5.91
N SER A 153 7.15 6.87 5.94
CA SER A 153 7.59 5.48 6.10
C SER A 153 8.23 5.29 7.47
N PHE A 154 7.80 4.23 8.16
CA PHE A 154 8.31 3.80 9.45
C PHE A 154 9.06 2.48 9.29
N GLU A 155 10.38 2.54 9.26
CA GLU A 155 11.25 1.46 8.80
C GLU A 155 12.22 0.99 9.89
N SER A 156 12.68 -0.25 9.74
CA SER A 156 13.79 -0.81 10.49
C SER A 156 15.12 -0.62 9.76
N GLU A 157 16.23 -0.86 10.45
CA GLU A 157 17.57 -0.75 9.87
C GLU A 157 17.88 -1.84 8.83
N GLY A 158 17.25 -3.01 8.96
CA GLY A 158 17.35 -4.11 8.02
C GLY A 158 16.17 -5.07 8.11
N GLY A 159 16.22 -6.16 7.36
CA GLY A 159 15.13 -7.12 7.21
C GLY A 159 14.06 -6.65 6.22
N VAL A 160 12.86 -7.23 6.28
CA VAL A 160 11.78 -6.95 5.32
C VAL A 160 10.86 -5.84 5.81
N GLN A 161 10.65 -4.82 4.98
CA GLN A 161 9.61 -3.81 5.12
C GLN A 161 8.44 -4.16 4.21
N VAL A 162 7.21 -3.91 4.68
CA VAL A 162 5.99 -4.19 3.91
C VAL A 162 5.08 -2.98 3.94
N ASP A 163 5.07 -2.29 2.81
CA ASP A 163 4.23 -1.12 2.53
C ASP A 163 2.85 -1.59 2.08
N ASN A 164 1.79 -1.20 2.81
CA ASN A 164 0.42 -1.56 2.45
C ASN A 164 -0.30 -0.37 1.80
N ILE A 165 -0.30 -0.35 0.47
CA ILE A 165 -0.91 0.72 -0.33
C ILE A 165 -2.33 0.33 -0.72
N ALA A 166 -3.28 0.58 0.17
CA ALA A 166 -4.68 0.22 -0.04
C ALA A 166 -5.44 1.32 -0.81
N MET A 167 -6.11 0.93 -1.90
CA MET A 167 -6.98 1.80 -2.71
C MET A 167 -8.39 1.17 -2.81
N ARG A 168 -9.25 1.39 -1.80
CA ARG A 168 -10.61 0.81 -1.79
C ARG A 168 -11.39 1.26 -3.04
N GLY A 169 -12.09 0.31 -3.65
CA GLY A 169 -12.80 0.52 -4.91
C GLY A 169 -11.90 0.68 -6.13
N GLY A 170 -10.57 0.57 -5.98
CA GLY A 170 -9.62 0.73 -7.06
C GLY A 170 -9.69 -0.42 -8.07
N SER A 171 -9.56 -0.08 -9.35
CA SER A 171 -9.43 -1.03 -10.47
C SER A 171 -7.99 -1.44 -10.77
N GLY A 172 -7.01 -0.79 -10.14
CA GLY A 172 -5.59 -0.97 -10.43
C GLY A 172 -5.11 -0.29 -11.72
N LEU A 173 -5.96 0.49 -12.40
CA LEU A 173 -5.66 1.10 -13.70
C LEU A 173 -5.16 2.56 -13.62
N ILE A 174 -4.73 3.01 -12.44
CA ILE A 174 -4.43 4.42 -12.20
C ILE A 174 -2.96 4.80 -12.43
N PHE A 175 -2.02 3.87 -12.33
CA PHE A 175 -0.58 4.18 -12.26
C PHE A 175 -0.06 4.87 -13.52
N THR A 176 -0.44 4.38 -14.70
CA THR A 176 -0.09 5.01 -15.99
C THR A 176 -0.72 6.38 -16.19
N SER A 177 -1.73 6.72 -15.40
CA SER A 177 -2.46 7.98 -15.50
C SER A 177 -1.95 9.05 -14.54
N MET A 178 -1.14 8.67 -13.54
CA MET A 178 -0.52 9.58 -12.58
C MET A 178 0.86 10.04 -13.07
N SER A 179 1.45 11.03 -12.40
CA SER A 179 2.79 11.53 -12.70
C SER A 179 3.81 10.39 -12.60
N ARG A 180 4.47 10.06 -13.71
CA ARG A 180 5.53 9.06 -13.76
C ARG A 180 6.71 9.47 -12.87
N GLY A 181 7.21 10.69 -13.03
CA GLY A 181 8.41 11.16 -12.31
C GLY A 181 8.25 11.15 -10.79
N THR A 182 7.07 11.47 -10.25
CA THR A 182 6.82 11.38 -8.80
C THR A 182 6.74 9.93 -8.32
N GLN A 183 6.16 9.02 -9.12
CA GLN A 183 6.12 7.60 -8.78
C GLN A 183 7.53 6.98 -8.85
N GLU A 184 8.30 7.26 -9.90
CA GLU A 184 9.70 6.83 -10.05
C GLU A 184 10.55 7.32 -8.87
N ALA A 185 10.51 8.63 -8.56
CA ALA A 185 11.28 9.18 -7.45
C ALA A 185 10.94 8.55 -6.09
N MET A 186 9.66 8.23 -5.84
CA MET A 186 9.27 7.49 -4.64
C MET A 186 9.75 6.04 -4.67
N LEU A 187 9.58 5.34 -5.79
CA LEU A 187 9.97 3.94 -5.94
C LEU A 187 11.49 3.75 -5.86
N ASP A 188 12.28 4.67 -6.41
CA ASP A 188 13.74 4.68 -6.29
C ASP A 188 14.16 4.78 -4.81
N ASN A 189 13.53 5.69 -4.07
CA ASN A 189 13.79 5.83 -2.64
C ASN A 189 13.30 4.63 -1.82
N LEU A 190 12.11 4.12 -2.10
CA LEU A 190 11.55 2.94 -1.40
C LEU A 190 12.32 1.66 -1.73
N SER A 191 12.88 1.56 -2.93
CA SER A 191 13.68 0.43 -3.42
C SER A 191 12.99 -0.93 -3.19
N PRO A 192 11.77 -1.16 -3.73
CA PRO A 192 11.02 -2.38 -3.46
C PRO A 192 11.72 -3.62 -4.04
N GLY A 193 11.82 -4.69 -3.26
CA GLY A 193 12.32 -5.99 -3.74
C GLY A 193 11.25 -6.91 -4.35
N LEU A 194 9.97 -6.58 -4.14
CA LEU A 194 8.82 -7.32 -4.66
C LEU A 194 7.60 -6.38 -4.68
N ILE A 195 6.83 -6.41 -5.77
CA ILE A 195 5.58 -5.66 -5.90
C ILE A 195 4.41 -6.64 -5.94
N LEU A 196 3.43 -6.44 -5.06
CA LEU A 196 2.18 -7.21 -5.05
C LEU A 196 1.03 -6.33 -5.56
N LEU A 197 0.34 -6.77 -6.62
CA LEU A 197 -0.81 -6.08 -7.18
C LEU A 197 -2.07 -6.93 -7.00
N GLN A 198 -2.89 -6.62 -6.01
CA GLN A 198 -4.14 -7.32 -5.75
C GLN A 198 -5.34 -6.50 -6.25
N TYR A 199 -5.96 -6.95 -7.35
CA TYR A 199 -7.09 -6.27 -7.98
C TYR A 199 -8.06 -7.28 -8.64
N GLY A 200 -9.16 -6.78 -9.21
CA GLY A 200 -10.11 -7.58 -9.99
C GLY A 200 -11.54 -7.49 -9.47
N GLY A 201 -11.76 -7.66 -8.16
CA GLY A 201 -13.12 -7.78 -7.60
C GLY A 201 -14.03 -6.59 -7.93
N ASN A 202 -13.51 -5.36 -7.80
CA ASN A 202 -14.30 -4.15 -8.05
C ASN A 202 -14.70 -3.94 -9.53
N VAL A 203 -14.01 -4.59 -10.48
CA VAL A 203 -14.27 -4.36 -11.92
C VAL A 203 -15.24 -5.37 -12.51
N VAL A 204 -15.49 -6.49 -11.82
CA VAL A 204 -16.35 -7.58 -12.30
C VAL A 204 -17.71 -7.07 -12.82
N PRO A 205 -18.45 -6.21 -12.10
CA PRO A 205 -19.79 -5.81 -12.56
C PRO A 205 -19.80 -4.84 -13.74
N TYR A 206 -18.68 -4.19 -14.06
CA TYR A 206 -18.67 -2.98 -14.89
C TYR A 206 -17.70 -3.02 -16.08
N MET A 207 -16.88 -4.07 -16.20
CA MET A 207 -15.78 -4.10 -17.14
C MET A 207 -15.67 -5.43 -17.88
N SER A 208 -15.42 -5.39 -19.18
CA SER A 208 -15.14 -6.60 -19.93
C SER A 208 -13.72 -7.12 -19.66
N SER A 209 -13.59 -8.45 -19.58
CA SER A 209 -12.31 -9.15 -19.39
C SER A 209 -11.26 -8.76 -20.44
N SER A 210 -11.67 -8.67 -21.71
CA SER A 210 -10.77 -8.33 -22.80
C SER A 210 -10.19 -6.91 -22.67
N TYR A 211 -11.02 -5.93 -22.27
CA TYR A 211 -10.55 -4.58 -22.01
C TYR A 211 -9.65 -4.55 -20.78
N TYR A 212 -10.05 -5.22 -19.70
CA TYR A 212 -9.30 -5.22 -18.45
C TYR A 212 -7.91 -5.83 -18.63
N ARG A 213 -7.78 -6.97 -19.33
CA ARG A 213 -6.47 -7.56 -19.69
C ARG A 213 -5.57 -6.56 -20.39
N ARG A 214 -6.05 -5.91 -21.46
CA ARG A 214 -5.27 -4.92 -22.21
C ARG A 214 -4.89 -3.71 -21.34
N ALA A 215 -5.79 -3.25 -20.49
CA ALA A 215 -5.56 -2.11 -19.61
C ALA A 215 -4.55 -2.43 -18.49
N PHE A 216 -4.67 -3.60 -17.88
CA PHE A 216 -3.79 -4.06 -16.81
C PHE A 216 -2.38 -4.36 -17.32
N LYS A 217 -2.22 -4.92 -18.53
CA LYS A 217 -0.91 -5.07 -19.19
C LYS A 217 -0.15 -3.74 -19.31
N ARG A 218 -0.84 -2.61 -19.50
CA ARG A 218 -0.19 -1.29 -19.52
C ARG A 218 0.37 -0.91 -18.14
N GLN A 219 -0.31 -1.29 -17.06
CA GLN A 219 0.16 -1.06 -15.69
C GLN A 219 1.37 -1.93 -15.38
N LEU A 220 1.34 -3.20 -15.80
CA LEU A 220 2.48 -4.10 -15.65
C LEU A 220 3.70 -3.61 -16.45
N LYS A 221 3.49 -3.12 -17.67
CA LYS A 221 4.54 -2.47 -18.46
C LYS A 221 5.12 -1.26 -17.73
N PHE A 222 4.28 -0.42 -17.13
CA PHE A 222 4.73 0.70 -16.31
C PHE A 222 5.66 0.23 -15.18
N PHE A 223 5.25 -0.74 -14.37
CA PHE A 223 6.09 -1.28 -13.29
C PHE A 223 7.40 -1.90 -13.80
N LYS A 224 7.37 -2.56 -14.96
CA LYS A 224 8.57 -3.11 -15.59
C LYS A 224 9.58 -2.02 -16.00
N GLU A 225 9.09 -0.83 -16.36
CA GLU A 225 9.91 0.32 -16.75
C GLU A 225 10.43 1.08 -15.53
N VAL A 226 9.60 1.33 -14.51
CA VAL A 226 9.96 2.14 -13.33
C VAL A 226 10.72 1.34 -12.26
N CYS A 227 10.61 0.00 -12.27
CA CYS A 227 11.30 -0.89 -11.34
C CYS A 227 11.91 -2.06 -12.13
N PRO A 228 12.92 -1.83 -12.98
CA PRO A 228 13.49 -2.87 -13.83
C PRO A 228 14.11 -3.98 -12.98
N GLY A 229 13.78 -5.23 -13.30
CA GLY A 229 14.27 -6.41 -12.60
C GLY A 229 13.54 -6.74 -11.30
N ILE A 230 12.64 -5.88 -10.82
CA ILE A 230 11.84 -6.17 -9.62
C ILE A 230 10.69 -7.13 -9.99
N PRO A 231 10.54 -8.28 -9.29
CA PRO A 231 9.44 -9.18 -9.53
C PRO A 231 8.11 -8.53 -9.16
N VAL A 232 7.09 -8.84 -9.95
CA VAL A 232 5.69 -8.50 -9.65
C VAL A 232 4.90 -9.79 -9.52
N ILE A 233 4.05 -9.87 -8.50
CA ILE A 233 3.03 -10.91 -8.38
C ILE A 233 1.66 -10.22 -8.41
N VAL A 234 0.86 -10.60 -9.40
CA VAL A 234 -0.54 -10.19 -9.47
C VAL A 234 -1.37 -11.19 -8.67
N ILE A 235 -2.13 -10.69 -7.70
CA ILE A 235 -3.08 -11.49 -6.94
C ILE A 235 -4.46 -11.26 -7.56
N GLY A 236 -5.08 -12.33 -8.04
CA GLY A 236 -6.42 -12.30 -8.63
C GLY A 236 -7.52 -11.91 -7.63
N PRO A 237 -8.75 -11.69 -8.10
CA PRO A 237 -9.90 -11.49 -7.22
C PRO A 237 -10.14 -12.75 -6.36
N SER A 238 -10.68 -12.56 -5.17
CA SER A 238 -11.39 -13.63 -4.47
C SER A 238 -12.65 -14.02 -5.26
N ASP A 239 -13.23 -15.18 -4.94
CA ASP A 239 -14.63 -15.39 -5.30
C ASP A 239 -15.51 -14.29 -4.67
N MET A 240 -16.65 -14.03 -5.27
CA MET A 240 -17.72 -13.21 -4.71
C MET A 240 -19.04 -13.76 -5.25
N ALA A 241 -20.08 -13.79 -4.44
CA ALA A 241 -21.34 -14.41 -4.84
C ALA A 241 -22.46 -13.40 -5.07
N ILE A 242 -23.36 -13.73 -5.98
CA ILE A 242 -24.65 -13.07 -6.15
C ILE A 242 -25.76 -14.08 -5.86
N ARG A 243 -26.89 -13.61 -5.36
CA ARG A 243 -28.07 -14.44 -5.17
C ARG A 243 -28.87 -14.51 -6.47
N GLU A 244 -28.95 -15.71 -7.06
CA GLU A 244 -29.72 -16.02 -8.27
C GLU A 244 -30.63 -17.22 -7.98
N GLU A 245 -31.91 -17.12 -8.32
CA GLU A 245 -32.92 -18.18 -8.09
C GLU A 245 -32.99 -18.77 -6.67
N GLY A 246 -32.48 -18.05 -5.67
CA GLY A 246 -32.49 -18.49 -4.26
C GLY A 246 -31.20 -19.16 -3.80
N GLU A 247 -30.26 -19.39 -4.72
CA GLU A 247 -28.92 -19.89 -4.42
C GLU A 247 -27.87 -18.78 -4.54
N PHE A 248 -26.74 -18.94 -3.85
CA PHE A 248 -25.59 -18.05 -4.00
C PHE A 248 -24.61 -18.68 -4.97
N ILE A 249 -24.39 -18.02 -6.11
CA ILE A 249 -23.47 -18.45 -7.15
C ILE A 249 -22.34 -17.44 -7.33
N THR A 250 -21.17 -17.89 -7.81
CA THR A 250 -20.08 -17.01 -8.24
C THR A 250 -20.60 -15.94 -9.18
N TYR A 251 -20.20 -14.70 -8.94
CA TYR A 251 -20.67 -13.54 -9.70
C TYR A 251 -20.36 -13.71 -11.20
N PRO A 252 -21.35 -13.58 -12.09
CA PRO A 252 -21.15 -13.74 -13.53
C PRO A 252 -20.04 -12.84 -14.08
N GLY A 253 -19.07 -13.44 -14.77
CA GLY A 253 -17.91 -12.73 -15.35
C GLY A 253 -16.67 -12.64 -14.45
N LEU A 254 -16.75 -13.08 -13.19
CA LEU A 254 -15.61 -13.09 -12.27
C LEU A 254 -14.44 -13.92 -12.81
N GLU A 255 -14.71 -15.14 -13.26
CA GLU A 255 -13.71 -16.04 -13.85
C GLU A 255 -13.03 -15.39 -15.06
N GLY A 256 -13.79 -14.66 -15.89
CA GLY A 256 -13.26 -13.91 -17.02
C GLY A 256 -12.31 -12.78 -16.61
N ILE A 257 -12.60 -12.07 -15.52
CA ILE A 257 -11.69 -11.06 -14.95
C ILE A 257 -10.45 -11.71 -14.33
N ARG A 258 -10.61 -12.83 -13.63
CA ARG A 258 -9.51 -13.61 -13.06
C ARG A 258 -8.55 -14.11 -14.14
N ASP A 259 -9.08 -14.69 -15.22
CA ASP A 259 -8.30 -15.12 -16.39
C ASP A 259 -7.61 -13.94 -17.08
N ALA A 260 -8.30 -12.79 -17.22
CA ALA A 260 -7.71 -11.59 -17.79
C ALA A 260 -6.48 -11.10 -17.01
N LEU A 261 -6.51 -11.16 -15.67
CA LEU A 261 -5.37 -10.81 -14.82
C LEU A 261 -4.24 -11.84 -14.89
N ARG A 262 -4.58 -13.15 -14.85
CA ARG A 262 -3.61 -14.24 -15.01
C ARG A 262 -2.84 -14.07 -16.32
N ASP A 263 -3.56 -13.96 -17.43
CA ASP A 263 -2.96 -13.84 -18.75
C ASP A 263 -2.13 -12.55 -18.87
N ALA A 264 -2.62 -11.42 -18.33
CA ALA A 264 -1.87 -10.17 -18.33
C ALA A 264 -0.54 -10.28 -17.58
N ALA A 265 -0.54 -10.94 -16.41
CA ALA A 265 0.64 -11.16 -15.60
C ALA A 265 1.66 -12.06 -16.32
N LEU A 266 1.24 -13.26 -16.74
CA LEU A 266 2.12 -14.24 -17.37
C LEU A 266 2.71 -13.73 -18.68
N GLU A 267 1.90 -13.09 -19.53
CA GLU A 267 2.38 -12.49 -20.78
C GLU A 267 3.35 -11.32 -20.58
N SER A 268 3.33 -10.69 -19.41
CA SER A 268 4.26 -9.60 -19.06
C SER A 268 5.56 -10.12 -18.44
N GLY A 269 5.65 -11.44 -18.17
CA GLY A 269 6.77 -12.10 -17.50
C GLY A 269 6.70 -12.00 -15.98
N PHE A 270 5.50 -11.89 -15.41
CA PHE A 270 5.26 -11.75 -13.98
C PHE A 270 4.45 -12.92 -13.41
N GLY A 271 4.53 -13.10 -12.09
CA GLY A 271 3.80 -14.15 -11.40
C GLY A 271 2.31 -13.81 -11.22
N PHE A 272 1.49 -14.85 -11.12
CA PHE A 272 0.08 -14.74 -10.74
C PHE A 272 -0.20 -15.67 -9.57
N TRP A 273 -0.83 -15.16 -8.52
CA TRP A 273 -1.37 -16.00 -7.45
C TRP A 273 -2.89 -15.97 -7.51
N ASP A 274 -3.46 -17.16 -7.65
CA ASP A 274 -4.88 -17.34 -7.86
C ASP A 274 -5.62 -17.45 -6.52
N LEU A 275 -6.05 -16.30 -6.01
CA LEU A 275 -6.84 -16.25 -4.79
C LEU A 275 -8.18 -16.99 -4.94
N TYR A 276 -8.82 -16.86 -6.10
CA TYR A 276 -10.10 -17.53 -6.39
C TYR A 276 -9.96 -19.06 -6.27
N ASP A 277 -8.94 -19.64 -6.92
CA ASP A 277 -8.68 -21.08 -6.84
C ASP A 277 -8.22 -21.50 -5.43
N ALA A 278 -7.40 -20.69 -4.76
CA ALA A 278 -6.97 -20.96 -3.39
C ALA A 278 -8.14 -21.02 -2.37
N MET A 279 -9.26 -20.36 -2.66
CA MET A 279 -10.48 -20.45 -1.87
C MET A 279 -11.29 -21.73 -2.12
N GLY A 280 -11.00 -22.46 -3.21
CA GLY A 280 -11.80 -23.59 -3.69
C GLY A 280 -12.56 -23.30 -4.98
N GLY A 281 -12.37 -22.13 -5.59
CA GLY A 281 -12.92 -21.78 -6.89
C GLY A 281 -14.42 -21.50 -6.88
N HIS A 282 -15.13 -22.08 -7.83
CA HIS A 282 -16.54 -21.77 -8.11
C HIS A 282 -17.44 -22.03 -6.90
N ASN A 283 -18.28 -21.05 -6.56
CA ASN A 283 -19.19 -21.01 -5.41
C ASN A 283 -18.51 -21.14 -4.03
N SER A 284 -17.18 -20.95 -3.94
CA SER A 284 -16.45 -21.06 -2.67
C SER A 284 -16.82 -19.96 -1.66
N MET A 285 -17.22 -18.78 -2.11
CA MET A 285 -17.58 -17.67 -1.21
C MET A 285 -18.75 -18.02 -0.28
N ALA A 286 -19.74 -18.78 -0.76
CA ALA A 286 -20.85 -19.21 0.09
C ALA A 286 -20.37 -20.08 1.27
N SER A 287 -19.43 -20.99 1.03
CA SER A 287 -18.80 -21.79 2.08
C SER A 287 -17.99 -20.95 3.06
N PHE A 288 -17.33 -19.88 2.59
CA PHE A 288 -16.62 -18.94 3.48
C PHE A 288 -17.58 -18.16 4.39
N VAL A 289 -18.76 -17.78 3.90
CA VAL A 289 -19.80 -17.12 4.71
C VAL A 289 -20.40 -18.08 5.72
N GLN A 290 -20.63 -19.34 5.33
CA GLN A 290 -21.28 -20.36 6.17
C GLN A 290 -20.34 -21.06 7.15
N ALA A 291 -19.02 -20.83 7.05
CA ALA A 291 -18.04 -21.37 7.99
C ALA A 291 -18.33 -20.92 9.43
N ASP A 292 -17.93 -21.74 10.42
CA ASP A 292 -18.05 -21.41 11.83
C ASP A 292 -16.67 -21.48 12.52
N PRO A 293 -16.10 -20.33 12.96
CA PRO A 293 -16.62 -18.96 12.78
C PRO A 293 -16.53 -18.47 11.31
N PRO A 294 -17.36 -17.49 10.89
CA PRO A 294 -17.41 -17.01 9.51
C PRO A 294 -16.07 -16.46 8.99
N LEU A 295 -15.70 -16.85 7.77
CA LEU A 295 -14.50 -16.38 7.06
C LEU A 295 -14.81 -15.22 6.12
N ALA A 296 -16.06 -15.06 5.69
CA ALA A 296 -16.54 -13.94 4.90
C ALA A 296 -17.76 -13.25 5.54
N THR A 297 -17.97 -11.98 5.19
CA THR A 297 -19.11 -11.19 5.66
C THR A 297 -20.40 -11.57 4.92
N PRO A 298 -21.58 -11.31 5.50
CA PRO A 298 -22.87 -11.63 4.88
C PRO A 298 -23.19 -10.88 3.57
N ASP A 299 -22.27 -10.01 3.11
CA ASP A 299 -22.35 -9.37 1.80
C ASP A 299 -21.84 -10.26 0.65
N TYR A 300 -21.25 -11.42 0.96
CA TYR A 300 -20.69 -12.38 0.00
C TYR A 300 -19.60 -11.78 -0.91
N VAL A 301 -18.89 -10.76 -0.42
CA VAL A 301 -17.79 -10.11 -1.14
C VAL A 301 -16.54 -9.98 -0.26
N HIS A 302 -16.70 -9.52 0.99
CA HIS A 302 -15.57 -9.20 1.85
C HIS A 302 -15.27 -10.31 2.85
N PHE A 303 -14.00 -10.43 3.24
CA PHE A 303 -13.58 -11.35 4.28
C PHE A 303 -13.80 -10.77 5.69
N THR A 304 -14.02 -11.64 6.67
CA THR A 304 -13.82 -11.29 8.08
C THR A 304 -12.32 -11.20 8.40
N ASN A 305 -11.95 -10.66 9.57
CA ASN A 305 -10.54 -10.67 10.00
C ASN A 305 -9.92 -12.08 10.01
N LEU A 306 -10.73 -13.10 10.33
CA LEU A 306 -10.27 -14.49 10.29
C LEU A 306 -10.03 -14.96 8.85
N GLY A 307 -10.95 -14.67 7.92
CA GLY A 307 -10.77 -14.99 6.51
C GLY A 307 -9.56 -14.28 5.89
N VAL A 308 -9.34 -13.00 6.21
CA VAL A 308 -8.14 -12.26 5.77
C VAL A 308 -6.87 -12.97 6.25
N ASN A 309 -6.83 -13.42 7.51
CA ASN A 309 -5.68 -14.15 8.05
C ASN A 309 -5.48 -15.50 7.34
N LEU A 310 -6.55 -16.27 7.13
CA LEU A 310 -6.48 -17.55 6.43
C LEU A 310 -5.90 -17.39 5.01
N VAL A 311 -6.47 -16.48 4.22
CA VAL A 311 -6.03 -16.20 2.86
C VAL A 311 -4.59 -15.67 2.83
N ALA A 312 -4.22 -14.81 3.78
CA ALA A 312 -2.86 -14.31 3.89
C ALA A 312 -1.85 -15.42 4.24
N GLU A 313 -2.26 -16.43 5.02
CA GLU A 313 -1.43 -17.61 5.29
C GLU A 313 -1.32 -18.53 4.08
N MET A 314 -2.39 -18.72 3.31
CA MET A 314 -2.36 -19.47 2.05
C MET A 314 -1.34 -18.85 1.08
N PHE A 315 -1.41 -17.53 0.87
CA PHE A 315 -0.44 -16.81 0.02
C PHE A 315 0.99 -16.94 0.55
N TYR A 316 1.18 -16.69 1.85
CA TYR A 316 2.51 -16.78 2.47
C TYR A 316 3.11 -18.17 2.30
N ASN A 317 2.33 -19.23 2.55
CA ASN A 317 2.80 -20.60 2.41
C ASN A 317 3.17 -20.94 0.96
N ALA A 318 2.37 -20.51 -0.02
CA ALA A 318 2.69 -20.67 -1.44
C ALA A 318 3.99 -19.95 -1.80
N LEU A 319 4.15 -18.69 -1.39
CA LEU A 319 5.37 -17.92 -1.64
C LEU A 319 6.61 -18.58 -0.99
N MET A 320 6.47 -19.05 0.26
CA MET A 320 7.56 -19.68 0.98
C MET A 320 7.92 -21.07 0.44
N LEU A 321 6.98 -21.78 -0.17
CA LEU A 321 7.26 -23.04 -0.87
C LEU A 321 8.18 -22.79 -2.06
N GLU A 322 7.82 -21.85 -2.92
CA GLU A 322 8.65 -21.45 -4.08
C GLU A 322 10.02 -20.90 -3.65
N TYR A 323 10.05 -20.09 -2.59
CA TYR A 323 11.31 -19.57 -2.05
C TYR A 323 12.23 -20.68 -1.55
N LYS A 324 11.70 -21.70 -0.84
CA LYS A 324 12.51 -22.84 -0.38
C LYS A 324 13.05 -23.65 -1.54
N GLU A 325 12.26 -23.86 -2.57
CA GLU A 325 12.69 -24.55 -3.79
C GLU A 325 13.81 -23.77 -4.48
N PHE A 326 13.66 -22.45 -4.62
CA PHE A 326 14.71 -21.57 -5.14
C PHE A 326 16.01 -21.67 -4.34
N ILE A 327 15.94 -21.63 -3.00
CA ILE A 327 17.14 -21.78 -2.16
C ILE A 327 17.79 -23.16 -2.34
N SER A 328 17.00 -24.23 -2.38
CA SER A 328 17.49 -25.60 -2.61
C SER A 328 18.23 -25.73 -3.94
N GLN A 329 17.68 -25.18 -5.02
CA GLN A 329 18.30 -25.23 -6.34
C GLN A 329 19.59 -24.42 -6.44
N ASN A 330 19.69 -23.30 -5.72
CA ASN A 330 20.89 -22.46 -5.72
C ASN A 330 21.96 -22.92 -4.73
N ALA A 331 21.61 -23.67 -3.68
CA ALA A 331 22.59 -24.29 -2.79
C ALA A 331 23.34 -25.45 -3.47
N ASN A 332 22.76 -26.04 -4.52
CA ASN A 332 23.33 -27.13 -5.31
C ASN A 332 24.07 -26.67 -6.57
N ARG A 333 24.29 -25.36 -6.75
CA ARG A 333 25.05 -24.76 -7.86
C ARG A 333 26.37 -24.19 -7.35
#